data_AF-A0AA39P224-F1
#
_entry.id   AF-A0AA39P224-F1
#
_cell.length_a   1.000
_cell.length_b   1.000
_cell.length_c   1.000
_cell.angle_alpha   90.00
_cell.angle_beta   90.00
_cell.angle_gamma   90.00
#
_symmetry.space_group_name_H-M   'P 1'
#
loop_
_entity.id
_entity.type
_entity.pdbx_description
1 polymer ?
#
loop_
_entity_poly.entity_id
_entity_poly.type
_entity_poly.pdbx_seq_one_letter_code
_entity_poly.pdbx_strand_id
1 'polypeptide(L)'
;MSEVNVDVPMSDFYVVFATGIVNMIGAYVYREPIVEVALGVAGALNIATAWRIRRAWTGRGERDGLLPSHLDGKHHYTNPYREARAPRKAVQYPRNVHPHGLDASFLEDSRIRRVLCIWQPLGKSAIADSTRAGRPLELLKIGEKVKVGINGFGRIGRIVLRNALQVPDIEVVAVNDPFIDLDYMVYMFKYDSVHGRFKGTVEVKDGKLFIEGKPIAVFGERDPAAIPWGSVGAEYVVESTGVFTTIDKASAHLKGGAKKVVISAPSADAPMFVVGVNLDAYDPSYKVISNASCTTNCLAPLAKVIHDKFGIVEALMSTIHATTATQKTVDGPSNKDWRGGRGVNNNIIPSSTGAAKAVGKVIPSLNGKLTGLAFRVPTSDVSVVDLVARIEKEASYDEIKAAIKEAASSGPLKGVIEYTEDAVVSTDFVGHTASSIFDAKAGIQLNKNFVKLVSWYDNEWGYSRRVCDLLVFAAAQDKKAGL
;
A
#
# COMPACT_ATOMS: atom_id res chain seq x y z
N MET A 1 36.63 38.49 -28.81
CA MET A 1 36.12 39.86 -29.04
C MET A 1 34.60 39.72 -29.11
N SER A 2 33.78 40.20 -28.19
CA SER A 2 33.87 41.29 -27.23
C SER A 2 33.05 40.97 -25.97
N GLU A 3 33.60 41.32 -24.82
CA GLU A 3 32.95 41.30 -23.50
C GLU A 3 31.79 42.30 -23.42
N VAL A 4 30.73 41.95 -22.67
CA VAL A 4 29.81 42.91 -22.08
C VAL A 4 29.70 42.57 -20.59
N ASN A 5 30.39 43.37 -19.78
CA ASN A 5 30.24 43.40 -18.32
C ASN A 5 28.94 44.12 -17.95
N VAL A 6 28.18 43.55 -17.02
CA VAL A 6 27.15 44.27 -16.27
C VAL A 6 27.37 43.95 -14.79
N ASP A 7 28.01 44.89 -14.09
CA ASP A 7 28.11 44.91 -12.64
C ASP A 7 26.76 45.31 -12.03
N VAL A 8 26.24 44.50 -11.10
CA VAL A 8 25.14 44.88 -10.20
C VAL A 8 25.57 44.56 -8.76
N PRO A 9 25.55 45.52 -7.82
CA PRO A 9 26.03 45.28 -6.45
C PRO A 9 25.13 44.31 -5.67
N MET A 10 25.75 43.32 -5.03
CA MET A 10 25.13 42.28 -4.19
C MET A 10 24.77 42.78 -2.77
N SER A 11 24.19 43.97 -2.64
CA SER A 11 23.74 44.54 -1.35
C SER A 11 22.24 44.85 -1.27
N ASP A 12 21.53 44.93 -2.39
CA ASP A 12 20.12 45.35 -2.40
C ASP A 12 19.11 44.20 -2.57
N PHE A 13 19.58 42.97 -2.76
CA PHE A 13 18.72 41.78 -2.87
C PHE A 13 18.26 41.23 -1.51
N TYR A 14 18.97 41.55 -0.42
CA TYR A 14 18.70 40.99 0.91
C TYR A 14 17.62 41.73 1.70
N VAL A 15 17.33 42.99 1.39
CA VAL A 15 16.37 43.82 2.15
C VAL A 15 14.92 43.58 1.68
N VAL A 16 14.71 43.22 0.41
CA VAL A 16 13.36 42.95 -0.13
C VAL A 16 12.86 41.55 0.27
N PHE A 17 13.75 40.58 0.45
CA PHE A 17 13.37 39.21 0.83
C PHE A 17 13.01 39.08 2.32
N ALA A 18 13.66 39.86 3.19
CA ALA A 18 13.42 39.82 4.64
C ALA A 18 12.09 40.49 5.04
N THR A 19 11.62 41.50 4.30
CA THR A 19 10.40 42.25 4.65
C THR A 19 9.12 41.55 4.17
N GLY A 20 9.21 40.71 3.13
CA GLY A 20 8.06 39.95 2.60
C GLY A 20 7.65 38.75 3.47
N ILE A 21 8.61 38.07 4.11
CA ILE A 21 8.34 36.88 4.93
C ILE A 21 7.74 37.26 6.30
N VAL A 22 8.13 38.42 6.86
CA VAL A 22 7.61 38.89 8.15
C VAL A 22 6.13 39.30 8.06
N ASN A 23 5.68 39.84 6.93
CA ASN A 23 4.26 40.19 6.72
C ASN A 23 3.37 38.99 6.37
N MET A 24 3.92 37.92 5.80
CA MET A 24 3.15 36.72 5.46
C MET A 24 2.89 35.82 6.67
N ILE A 25 3.79 35.83 7.66
CA ILE A 25 3.67 35.05 8.90
C ILE A 25 2.78 35.77 9.94
N GLY A 26 2.66 37.10 9.87
CA GLY A 26 1.81 37.91 10.76
C GLY A 26 0.30 37.79 10.55
N ALA A 27 -0.17 37.16 9.47
CA ALA A 27 -1.60 37.09 9.12
C ALA A 27 -2.29 35.77 9.48
N TYR A 28 -1.59 34.80 10.09
CA TYR A 28 -2.14 33.45 10.32
C TYR A 28 -1.84 32.86 11.70
N VAL A 29 -1.85 33.65 12.78
CA VAL A 29 -1.83 33.07 14.14
C VAL A 29 -2.66 33.92 15.11
N TYR A 30 -3.91 33.50 15.34
CA TYR A 30 -4.66 33.80 16.56
C TYR A 30 -5.35 32.52 17.03
N ARG A 31 -4.66 31.79 17.93
CA ARG A 31 -5.17 30.97 19.06
C ARG A 31 -4.05 30.02 19.56
N GLU A 32 -3.27 30.49 20.56
CA GLU A 32 -2.80 29.83 21.82
C GLU A 32 -2.25 28.36 21.80
N PRO A 33 -1.28 27.97 22.68
CA PRO A 33 0.16 28.17 22.51
C PRO A 33 0.96 26.85 22.59
N ILE A 34 1.97 26.64 21.73
CA ILE A 34 3.04 25.66 22.01
C ILE A 34 4.39 26.32 21.68
N VAL A 35 5.09 26.68 22.75
CA VAL A 35 6.52 27.00 22.77
C VAL A 35 7.25 25.66 22.68
N GLU A 36 7.79 25.30 21.50
CA GLU A 36 8.95 24.41 21.31
C GLU A 36 9.13 23.99 19.83
N VAL A 37 9.31 24.91 18.87
CA VAL A 37 10.07 24.62 17.62
C VAL A 37 10.59 25.94 17.02
N ALA A 38 11.67 26.49 17.58
CA ALA A 38 12.41 27.59 16.92
C ALA A 38 13.90 27.61 17.27
N LEU A 39 14.49 26.44 17.55
CA LEU A 39 15.94 26.29 17.78
C LEU A 39 16.49 25.05 17.05
N GLY A 40 16.23 24.99 15.73
CA GLY A 40 16.77 23.92 14.87
C GLY A 40 17.54 24.39 13.65
N VAL A 41 17.56 25.69 13.34
CA VAL A 41 18.21 26.22 12.12
C VAL A 41 18.93 27.55 12.40
N ALA A 42 19.89 27.52 13.31
CA ALA A 42 20.98 28.50 13.43
C ALA A 42 22.04 27.97 14.40
N GLY A 43 22.76 26.93 14.00
CA GLY A 43 23.70 26.20 14.87
C GLY A 43 24.98 25.79 14.17
N ALA A 44 25.53 26.64 13.31
CA ALA A 44 26.88 26.50 12.79
C ALA A 44 27.57 27.86 12.92
N LEU A 45 28.07 28.18 14.11
CA LEU A 45 29.29 28.98 14.38
C LEU A 45 29.41 29.27 15.90
N ASN A 46 30.61 29.06 16.44
CA ASN A 46 31.15 29.47 17.75
C ASN A 46 30.88 28.63 19.02
N ILE A 47 31.78 27.65 19.23
CA ILE A 47 32.10 26.99 20.51
C ILE A 47 32.90 27.98 21.39
N ALA A 48 32.21 28.95 21.99
CA ALA A 48 32.76 29.78 23.07
C ALA A 48 31.68 30.37 23.99
N THR A 49 30.43 30.47 23.51
CA THR A 49 29.33 31.09 24.29
C THR A 49 28.51 30.06 25.09
N ALA A 50 28.59 28.76 24.76
CA ALA A 50 27.87 27.69 25.45
C ALA A 50 28.42 27.39 26.87
N TRP A 51 29.62 27.86 27.21
CA TRP A 51 30.24 27.62 28.53
C TRP A 51 29.84 28.63 29.61
N ARG A 52 29.20 29.76 29.25
CA ARG A 52 28.77 30.78 30.22
C ARG A 52 27.33 30.64 30.71
N ILE A 53 26.48 29.87 30.03
CA ILE A 53 25.07 29.69 30.43
C ILE A 53 24.87 28.44 31.31
N ARG A 54 25.80 27.48 31.29
CA ARG A 54 25.71 26.26 32.14
C ARG A 54 26.08 26.49 33.63
N ARG A 55 26.59 27.67 33.99
CA ARG A 55 27.03 28.00 35.37
C ARG A 55 25.99 28.76 36.21
N ALA A 56 24.79 29.04 35.68
CA ALA A 56 23.75 29.80 36.38
C ALA A 56 22.56 28.95 36.88
N TRP A 57 22.58 27.62 36.71
CA TRP A 57 21.44 26.76 37.02
C TRP A 57 21.80 25.40 37.67
N THR A 58 22.87 25.38 38.46
CA THR A 58 23.17 24.26 39.38
C THR A 58 23.72 24.83 40.68
N GLY A 59 22.83 25.47 41.44
CA GLY A 59 23.13 25.99 42.77
C GLY A 59 21.96 25.74 43.69
N ARG A 60 21.92 24.56 44.31
CA ARG A 60 21.46 24.30 45.69
C ARG A 60 21.28 22.78 45.92
N GLY A 61 22.09 22.26 46.85
CA GLY A 61 21.61 21.32 47.86
C GLY A 61 22.01 19.86 47.69
N GLU A 62 23.30 19.54 47.85
CA GLU A 62 23.72 18.26 48.44
C GLU A 62 23.36 18.26 49.93
N ARG A 63 22.76 17.16 50.40
CA ARG A 63 22.99 16.65 51.76
C ARG A 63 22.84 15.13 51.75
N ASP A 64 23.87 14.49 52.26
CA ASP A 64 24.13 13.06 52.41
C ASP A 64 23.07 12.31 53.23
N GLY A 65 22.99 10.99 53.01
CA GLY A 65 22.45 10.07 54.04
C GLY A 65 21.93 8.74 53.54
N LEU A 66 22.83 7.74 53.49
CA LEU A 66 22.67 6.35 53.98
C LEU A 66 21.31 5.63 53.79
N LEU A 67 21.34 4.54 53.00
CA LEU A 67 20.43 3.40 53.14
C LEU A 67 20.69 2.67 54.48
N PRO A 68 19.65 2.09 55.10
CA PRO A 68 19.64 0.62 55.13
C PRO A 68 18.25 -0.05 54.99
N SER A 69 18.33 -1.25 54.39
CA SER A 69 17.54 -2.49 54.51
C SER A 69 16.25 -2.58 55.33
N HIS A 70 15.31 -3.32 54.74
CA HIS A 70 14.23 -4.17 55.31
C HIS A 70 13.11 -3.48 56.11
N LEU A 71 11.86 -3.69 55.67
CA LEU A 71 10.82 -4.35 56.47
C LEU A 71 9.57 -4.67 55.63
N ASP A 72 9.06 -5.86 55.95
CA ASP A 72 7.81 -6.49 55.54
C ASP A 72 6.60 -5.72 56.10
N GLY A 73 5.45 -5.71 55.42
CA GLY A 73 4.28 -5.00 55.93
C GLY A 73 3.13 -4.78 54.94
N LYS A 74 2.15 -5.69 54.98
CA LYS A 74 0.81 -5.57 54.41
C LYS A 74 0.17 -4.22 54.76
N HIS A 75 -0.35 -3.48 53.77
CA HIS A 75 -1.45 -2.53 54.02
C HIS A 75 -2.38 -2.33 52.83
N HIS A 76 -3.67 -2.30 53.17
CA HIS A 76 -4.84 -2.02 52.36
C HIS A 76 -4.77 -0.64 51.68
N TYR A 77 -5.16 -0.57 50.42
CA TYR A 77 -5.48 0.70 49.74
C TYR A 77 -6.99 0.94 49.80
N THR A 78 -7.41 1.87 50.65
CA THR A 78 -8.70 2.55 50.55
C THR A 78 -8.53 3.83 49.73
N ASN A 79 -9.40 3.98 48.74
CA ASN A 79 -9.58 5.16 47.88
C ASN A 79 -10.22 6.33 48.66
N PRO A 80 -9.65 7.54 48.64
CA PRO A 80 -10.39 8.71 49.07
C PRO A 80 -10.22 9.86 48.06
N TYR A 81 -11.18 10.09 47.16
CA TYR A 81 -11.55 11.45 46.73
C TYR A 81 -12.94 11.43 46.09
N ARG A 82 -13.95 11.74 46.89
CA ARG A 82 -15.28 12.19 46.45
C ARG A 82 -15.67 13.39 47.32
N GLU A 83 -16.42 14.30 46.69
CA GLU A 83 -16.99 15.56 47.20
C GLU A 83 -16.05 16.78 47.19
N ALA A 84 -16.46 17.99 46.81
CA ALA A 84 -17.61 18.54 46.10
C ALA A 84 -17.28 20.03 45.89
N ARG A 85 -17.63 20.66 44.76
CA ARG A 85 -17.91 22.12 44.69
C ARG A 85 -18.69 22.50 43.44
N ALA A 86 -19.62 23.42 43.68
CA ALA A 86 -20.81 23.85 42.95
C ALA A 86 -20.55 24.64 41.62
N PRO A 87 -21.60 24.98 40.82
CA PRO A 87 -21.51 25.21 39.38
C PRO A 87 -21.08 26.64 39.02
N ARG A 88 -20.33 26.79 37.92
CA ARG A 88 -20.08 28.11 37.31
C ARG A 88 -21.10 28.41 36.22
N LYS A 89 -21.63 29.63 36.31
CA LYS A 89 -22.70 30.24 35.53
C LYS A 89 -22.43 30.23 34.02
N ALA A 90 -23.49 29.98 33.26
CA ALA A 90 -23.56 30.22 31.83
C ALA A 90 -23.38 31.71 31.51
N VAL A 91 -22.52 32.02 30.54
CA VAL A 91 -22.44 33.34 29.91
C VAL A 91 -23.14 33.24 28.56
N GLN A 92 -24.26 33.94 28.43
CA GLN A 92 -24.94 34.20 27.16
C GLN A 92 -24.10 35.17 26.32
N TYR A 93 -23.92 34.85 25.03
CA TYR A 93 -23.51 35.84 24.03
C TYR A 93 -24.73 36.26 23.19
N PRO A 94 -24.93 37.57 22.94
CA PRO A 94 -26.07 38.07 22.19
C PRO A 94 -25.96 37.74 20.69
N ARG A 95 -27.13 37.50 20.07
CA ARG A 95 -27.31 37.41 18.62
C ARG A 95 -27.32 38.81 17.99
N ASN A 96 -26.90 38.86 16.72
CA ASN A 96 -27.13 39.87 15.68
C ASN A 96 -26.34 41.19 15.76
N VAL A 97 -25.30 41.29 14.94
CA VAL A 97 -24.94 42.53 14.23
C VAL A 97 -24.34 42.16 12.85
N HIS A 98 -24.99 42.56 11.76
CA HIS A 98 -24.39 42.64 10.43
C HIS A 98 -23.49 43.89 10.36
N PRO A 99 -22.37 43.85 9.63
CA PRO A 99 -21.90 45.06 8.97
C PRO A 99 -21.72 44.89 7.47
N HIS A 100 -21.96 46.03 6.83
CA HIS A 100 -21.95 46.33 5.42
C HIS A 100 -20.57 46.14 4.76
N GLY A 101 -20.59 46.11 3.43
CA GLY A 101 -19.47 45.77 2.57
C GLY A 101 -18.22 46.63 2.74
N LEU A 102 -17.11 46.02 2.34
CA LEU A 102 -15.85 46.71 2.09
C LEU A 102 -15.56 46.66 0.59
N ASP A 103 -15.24 47.86 0.13
CA ASP A 103 -15.12 48.39 -1.21
C ASP A 103 -13.90 47.81 -1.95
N ALA A 104 -14.08 47.59 -3.25
CA ALA A 104 -13.07 47.08 -4.17
C ALA A 104 -12.25 48.25 -4.73
N SER A 105 -11.35 48.80 -3.92
CA SER A 105 -10.43 49.86 -4.33
C SER A 105 -9.07 49.73 -3.64
N PHE A 106 -8.40 48.59 -3.85
CA PHE A 106 -6.99 48.38 -3.46
C PHE A 106 -6.22 47.51 -4.46
N LEU A 107 -6.55 47.62 -5.76
CA LEU A 107 -5.88 46.91 -6.85
C LEU A 107 -5.46 47.87 -7.99
N GLU A 108 -4.84 48.99 -7.67
CA GLU A 108 -4.19 49.86 -8.65
C GLU A 108 -2.86 50.42 -8.12
N ASP A 109 -1.82 49.57 -8.00
CA ASP A 109 -0.43 50.03 -8.10
C ASP A 109 0.31 49.19 -9.15
N SER A 110 0.70 49.86 -10.24
CA SER A 110 1.33 49.32 -11.43
C SER A 110 2.80 48.91 -11.25
N ARG A 111 3.34 48.96 -10.02
CA ARG A 111 4.69 48.46 -9.68
C ARG A 111 4.72 47.06 -9.07
N ILE A 112 3.56 46.46 -8.76
CA ILE A 112 3.43 45.07 -8.29
C ILE A 112 3.16 44.09 -9.46
N ARG A 113 3.13 44.56 -10.72
CA ARG A 113 2.94 43.71 -11.91
C ARG A 113 4.22 43.08 -12.49
N ARG A 114 5.41 43.31 -11.90
CA ARG A 114 6.69 42.71 -12.38
C ARG A 114 7.34 41.69 -11.46
N VAL A 115 6.73 41.33 -10.32
CA VAL A 115 7.21 40.25 -9.43
C VAL A 115 6.25 39.04 -9.39
N LEU A 116 5.10 39.13 -10.06
CA LEU A 116 4.13 38.04 -10.22
C LEU A 116 4.14 37.42 -11.64
N CYS A 117 5.34 37.12 -12.16
CA CYS A 117 5.52 36.40 -13.43
C CYS A 117 6.63 35.32 -13.37
N ILE A 118 6.95 34.79 -12.18
CA ILE A 118 7.90 33.66 -12.02
C ILE A 118 7.27 32.54 -11.18
N TRP A 119 5.97 32.29 -11.36
CA TRP A 119 5.31 31.06 -10.90
C TRP A 119 4.26 30.65 -11.95
N GLN A 120 4.74 30.38 -13.17
CA GLN A 120 4.05 29.43 -14.02
C GLN A 120 4.39 28.03 -13.47
N PRO A 121 3.40 27.14 -13.28
CA PRO A 121 3.71 25.74 -13.01
C PRO A 121 4.28 25.14 -14.29
N LEU A 122 5.60 25.20 -14.42
CA LEU A 122 6.35 24.33 -15.31
C LEU A 122 6.07 22.89 -14.89
N GLY A 123 5.49 22.11 -15.80
CA GLY A 123 5.51 20.64 -15.70
C GLY A 123 4.23 19.96 -15.24
N LYS A 124 3.05 20.34 -15.74
CA LYS A 124 2.00 19.33 -16.03
C LYS A 124 2.44 18.48 -17.21
N SER A 125 3.44 17.61 -17.03
CA SER A 125 3.81 16.59 -18.03
C SER A 125 4.55 15.37 -17.46
N ALA A 126 4.63 15.18 -16.13
CA ALA A 126 5.33 14.03 -15.55
C ALA A 126 4.46 13.08 -14.69
N ILE A 127 3.14 13.29 -14.59
CA ILE A 127 2.25 12.45 -13.75
C ILE A 127 1.05 11.90 -14.55
N ALA A 128 1.01 12.09 -15.86
CA ALA A 128 -0.09 11.63 -16.72
C ALA A 128 0.28 10.53 -17.73
N ASP A 129 1.51 10.00 -17.72
CA ASP A 129 1.97 9.03 -18.72
C ASP A 129 2.51 7.71 -18.15
N SER A 130 2.31 7.44 -16.84
CA SER A 130 2.61 6.13 -16.26
C SER A 130 1.51 5.08 -16.49
N THR A 131 0.33 5.47 -16.97
CA THR A 131 -0.79 4.55 -17.22
C THR A 131 -0.67 3.78 -18.54
N ARG A 132 0.38 4.04 -19.35
CA ARG A 132 0.70 3.31 -20.58
C ARG A 132 2.00 2.49 -20.52
N ALA A 133 2.63 2.39 -19.35
CA ALA A 133 3.82 1.56 -19.18
C ALA A 133 3.47 0.06 -19.40
N GLY A 134 3.95 -0.46 -20.54
CA GLY A 134 4.06 -1.86 -20.95
C GLY A 134 3.12 -2.87 -20.30
N ARG A 135 2.06 -3.26 -21.01
CA ARG A 135 1.29 -4.46 -20.68
C ARG A 135 2.24 -5.69 -20.67
N PRO A 136 2.30 -6.51 -19.59
CA PRO A 136 3.25 -7.61 -19.46
C PRO A 136 3.11 -8.76 -20.46
N LEU A 137 2.04 -8.77 -21.25
CA LEU A 137 1.72 -9.81 -22.20
C LEU A 137 1.10 -9.12 -23.42
N GLU A 138 1.55 -9.45 -24.64
CA GLU A 138 0.71 -9.29 -25.84
C GLU A 138 -0.48 -10.25 -25.70
N LEU A 139 -1.40 -9.93 -24.78
CA LEU A 139 -2.66 -10.63 -24.66
C LEU A 139 -3.44 -10.28 -25.92
N LEU A 140 -3.75 -11.32 -26.69
CA LEU A 140 -4.59 -11.23 -27.88
C LEU A 140 -5.77 -10.32 -27.60
N LYS A 141 -6.04 -9.40 -28.53
CA LYS A 141 -7.25 -8.58 -28.49
C LYS A 141 -8.45 -9.53 -28.50
N ILE A 142 -8.99 -9.81 -27.32
CA ILE A 142 -10.30 -10.43 -27.22
C ILE A 142 -11.25 -9.34 -27.72
N GLY A 143 -11.98 -9.61 -28.81
CA GLY A 143 -12.96 -8.67 -29.36
C GLY A 143 -14.11 -8.34 -28.40
N GLU A 144 -14.22 -9.07 -27.28
CA GLU A 144 -15.19 -8.88 -26.20
C GLU A 144 -14.48 -8.82 -24.85
N LYS A 145 -15.03 -8.04 -23.91
CA LYS A 145 -14.48 -7.93 -22.56
C LYS A 145 -14.78 -9.17 -21.73
N VAL A 146 -13.87 -9.50 -20.83
CA VAL A 146 -14.07 -10.56 -19.83
C VAL A 146 -15.11 -10.06 -18.82
N LYS A 147 -16.28 -10.72 -18.78
CA LYS A 147 -17.35 -10.38 -17.84
C LYS A 147 -17.09 -11.03 -16.49
N VAL A 148 -16.92 -10.19 -15.47
CA VAL A 148 -16.45 -10.58 -14.14
C VAL A 148 -17.50 -10.28 -13.07
N GLY A 149 -17.75 -11.27 -12.20
CA GLY A 149 -18.39 -11.09 -10.90
C GLY A 149 -17.35 -11.06 -9.78
N ILE A 150 -17.58 -10.28 -8.73
CA ILE A 150 -16.71 -10.25 -7.54
C ILE A 150 -17.50 -10.73 -6.33
N ASN A 151 -17.07 -11.84 -5.71
CA ASN A 151 -17.62 -12.31 -4.43
C ASN A 151 -16.77 -11.80 -3.26
N GLY A 152 -17.41 -11.11 -2.31
CA GLY A 152 -16.77 -10.40 -1.21
C GLY A 152 -16.33 -8.99 -1.62
N PHE A 153 -17.06 -7.97 -1.20
CA PHE A 153 -16.76 -6.56 -1.50
C PHE A 153 -15.90 -5.90 -0.40
N GLY A 154 -15.03 -6.72 0.20
CA GLY A 154 -14.05 -6.34 1.20
C GLY A 154 -12.84 -5.64 0.59
N ARG A 155 -11.69 -5.73 1.29
CA ARG A 155 -10.47 -5.02 0.87
C ARG A 155 -10.02 -5.42 -0.53
N ILE A 156 -9.81 -6.73 -0.78
CA ILE A 156 -9.34 -7.20 -2.09
C ILE A 156 -10.41 -6.98 -3.17
N GLY A 157 -11.68 -7.31 -2.92
CA GLY A 157 -12.75 -7.11 -3.91
C GLY A 157 -12.85 -5.68 -4.43
N ARG A 158 -12.77 -4.67 -3.54
CA ARG A 158 -12.80 -3.25 -3.96
C ARG A 158 -11.54 -2.83 -4.74
N ILE A 159 -10.36 -3.30 -4.35
CA ILE A 159 -9.11 -2.94 -5.04
C ILE A 159 -8.97 -3.68 -6.38
N VAL A 160 -9.50 -4.91 -6.50
CA VAL A 160 -9.68 -5.61 -7.78
C VAL A 160 -10.62 -4.82 -8.68
N LEU A 161 -11.77 -4.34 -8.17
CA LEU A 161 -12.66 -3.49 -8.97
C LEU A 161 -11.97 -2.19 -9.42
N ARG A 162 -11.24 -1.50 -8.53
CA ARG A 162 -10.47 -0.30 -8.91
C ARG A 162 -9.43 -0.60 -10.00
N ASN A 163 -8.77 -1.75 -9.93
CA ASN A 163 -7.84 -2.20 -10.97
C ASN A 163 -8.55 -2.56 -12.27
N ALA A 164 -9.68 -3.27 -12.21
CA ALA A 164 -10.47 -3.67 -13.37
C ALA A 164 -10.95 -2.46 -14.19
N LEU A 165 -11.28 -1.33 -13.54
CA LEU A 165 -11.62 -0.08 -14.24
C LEU A 165 -10.46 0.48 -15.08
N GLN A 166 -9.22 0.12 -14.74
CA GLN A 166 -8.01 0.52 -15.48
C GLN A 166 -7.61 -0.50 -16.54
N VAL A 167 -8.23 -1.67 -16.58
CA VAL A 167 -7.95 -2.76 -17.53
C VAL A 167 -9.09 -2.80 -18.56
N PRO A 168 -8.88 -2.33 -19.80
CA PRO A 168 -9.96 -2.16 -20.78
C PRO A 168 -10.63 -3.47 -21.20
N ASP A 169 -9.91 -4.58 -21.04
CA ASP A 169 -10.31 -5.93 -21.41
C ASP A 169 -11.24 -6.58 -20.36
N ILE A 170 -11.50 -5.93 -19.22
CA ILE A 170 -12.38 -6.42 -18.15
C ILE A 170 -13.65 -5.57 -18.05
N GLU A 171 -14.77 -6.23 -17.81
CA GLU A 171 -16.03 -5.62 -17.43
C GLU A 171 -16.56 -6.28 -16.15
N VAL A 172 -16.58 -5.54 -15.04
CA VAL A 172 -17.22 -6.04 -13.81
C VAL A 172 -18.71 -5.81 -13.92
N VAL A 173 -19.49 -6.89 -13.97
CA VAL A 173 -20.94 -6.84 -14.18
C VAL A 173 -21.73 -7.04 -12.89
N ALA A 174 -21.10 -7.61 -11.85
CA ALA A 174 -21.75 -7.82 -10.56
C ALA A 174 -20.78 -7.90 -9.37
N VAL A 175 -21.30 -7.55 -8.19
CA VAL A 175 -20.65 -7.76 -6.89
C VAL A 175 -21.62 -8.46 -5.93
N ASN A 176 -21.10 -9.31 -5.05
CA ASN A 176 -21.86 -9.95 -3.98
C ASN A 176 -21.21 -9.69 -2.62
N ASP A 177 -21.96 -9.14 -1.68
CA ASP A 177 -21.57 -9.10 -0.27
C ASP A 177 -22.80 -9.02 0.65
N PRO A 178 -23.07 -10.05 1.47
CA PRO A 178 -24.26 -10.09 2.34
C PRO A 178 -24.18 -9.14 3.55
N PHE A 179 -23.05 -8.45 3.75
CA PHE A 179 -22.82 -7.60 4.93
C PHE A 179 -22.71 -6.11 4.58
N ILE A 180 -22.84 -5.73 3.32
CA ILE A 180 -22.63 -4.36 2.84
C ILE A 180 -23.82 -3.98 1.95
N ASP A 181 -24.64 -3.03 2.39
CA ASP A 181 -25.72 -2.48 1.55
C ASP A 181 -25.18 -1.54 0.46
N LEU A 182 -26.03 -1.17 -0.50
CA LEU A 182 -25.65 -0.37 -1.67
C LEU A 182 -25.05 1.00 -1.30
N ASP A 183 -25.65 1.73 -0.38
CA ASP A 183 -25.15 3.04 0.05
C ASP A 183 -23.80 2.90 0.74
N TYR A 184 -23.63 1.83 1.53
CA TYR A 184 -22.36 1.54 2.16
C TYR A 184 -21.29 1.08 1.17
N MET A 185 -21.65 0.32 0.12
CA MET A 185 -20.75 -0.01 -0.99
C MET A 185 -20.23 1.26 -1.68
N VAL A 186 -21.11 2.23 -1.97
CA VAL A 186 -20.72 3.53 -2.54
C VAL A 186 -19.73 4.24 -1.60
N TYR A 187 -20.03 4.32 -0.30
CA TYR A 187 -19.15 4.93 0.68
C TYR A 187 -17.76 4.27 0.74
N MET A 188 -17.71 2.94 0.90
CA MET A 188 -16.48 2.17 1.02
C MET A 188 -15.64 2.17 -0.26
N PHE A 189 -16.28 2.29 -1.42
CA PHE A 189 -15.57 2.41 -2.70
C PHE A 189 -15.06 3.84 -2.93
N LYS A 190 -15.83 4.86 -2.55
CA LYS A 190 -15.49 6.28 -2.72
C LYS A 190 -14.33 6.71 -1.84
N TYR A 191 -14.27 6.25 -0.60
CA TYR A 191 -13.26 6.67 0.38
C TYR A 191 -12.38 5.48 0.79
N ASP A 192 -11.09 5.54 0.46
CA ASP A 192 -10.09 4.58 0.94
C ASP A 192 -8.99 5.30 1.72
N SER A 193 -8.65 4.79 2.91
CA SER A 193 -7.67 5.39 3.80
C SER A 193 -6.22 5.26 3.32
N VAL A 194 -5.94 4.30 2.45
CA VAL A 194 -4.59 4.04 1.89
C VAL A 194 -4.54 4.57 0.46
N HIS A 195 -5.45 4.07 -0.40
CA HIS A 195 -5.46 4.36 -1.84
C HIS A 195 -6.22 5.64 -2.19
N GLY A 196 -6.58 6.44 -1.18
CA GLY A 196 -7.27 7.70 -1.33
C GLY A 196 -8.68 7.62 -1.93
N ARG A 197 -9.23 8.81 -2.21
CA ARG A 197 -10.56 8.94 -2.81
C ARG A 197 -10.58 8.42 -4.24
N PHE A 198 -11.61 7.65 -4.58
CA PHE A 198 -11.89 7.30 -5.96
C PHE A 198 -12.11 8.56 -6.79
N LYS A 199 -11.51 8.62 -7.98
CA LYS A 199 -11.48 9.83 -8.82
C LYS A 199 -12.66 9.93 -9.80
N GLY A 200 -13.30 8.80 -10.12
CA GLY A 200 -14.50 8.75 -10.95
C GLY A 200 -15.78 8.96 -10.14
N THR A 201 -16.92 8.72 -10.79
CA THR A 201 -18.23 8.76 -10.16
C THR A 201 -18.62 7.38 -9.63
N VAL A 202 -19.21 7.35 -8.44
CA VAL A 202 -19.81 6.16 -7.84
C VAL A 202 -21.09 6.58 -7.13
N GLU A 203 -22.20 5.95 -7.49
CA GLU A 203 -23.54 6.32 -7.01
C GLU A 203 -24.49 5.11 -6.99
N VAL A 204 -25.58 5.24 -6.23
CA VAL A 204 -26.71 4.31 -6.30
C VAL A 204 -27.72 4.86 -7.30
N LYS A 205 -28.12 4.03 -8.27
CA LYS A 205 -29.18 4.36 -9.22
C LYS A 205 -29.92 3.09 -9.62
N ASP A 206 -31.25 3.17 -9.70
CA ASP A 206 -32.13 2.06 -10.10
C ASP A 206 -31.87 0.74 -9.34
N GLY A 207 -31.57 0.83 -8.04
CA GLY A 207 -31.26 -0.34 -7.20
C GLY A 207 -29.95 -1.04 -7.54
N LYS A 208 -29.05 -0.39 -8.29
CA LYS A 208 -27.74 -0.90 -8.69
C LYS A 208 -26.62 0.05 -8.27
N LEU A 209 -25.42 -0.50 -8.21
CA LEU A 209 -24.19 0.29 -8.06
C LEU A 209 -23.80 0.83 -9.44
N PHE A 210 -23.67 2.13 -9.59
CA PHE A 210 -23.18 2.75 -10.81
C PHE A 210 -21.77 3.27 -10.60
N ILE A 211 -20.85 2.90 -11.49
CA ILE A 211 -19.48 3.42 -11.50
C ILE A 211 -19.17 3.94 -12.89
N GLU A 212 -18.77 5.21 -12.98
CA GLU A 212 -18.49 5.89 -14.26
C GLU A 212 -19.65 5.74 -15.27
N GLY A 213 -20.89 5.82 -14.77
CA GLY A 213 -22.12 5.68 -15.56
C GLY A 213 -22.48 4.25 -15.97
N LYS A 214 -21.68 3.24 -15.59
CA LYS A 214 -21.95 1.83 -15.90
C LYS A 214 -22.62 1.12 -14.72
N PRO A 215 -23.72 0.38 -14.95
CA PRO A 215 -24.39 -0.38 -13.92
C PRO A 215 -23.61 -1.65 -13.55
N ILE A 216 -23.55 -1.94 -12.26
CA ILE A 216 -23.03 -3.17 -11.66
C ILE A 216 -24.15 -3.75 -10.79
N ALA A 217 -24.56 -4.98 -11.06
CA ALA A 217 -25.56 -5.66 -10.25
C ALA A 217 -25.00 -5.95 -8.84
N VAL A 218 -25.87 -5.90 -7.83
CA VAL A 218 -25.48 -6.17 -6.45
C VAL A 218 -26.33 -7.30 -5.90
N PHE A 219 -25.66 -8.30 -5.33
CA PHE A 219 -26.26 -9.42 -4.63
C PHE A 219 -25.83 -9.41 -3.16
N GLY A 220 -26.65 -10.03 -2.31
CA GLY A 220 -26.45 -10.12 -0.87
C GLY A 220 -26.51 -11.55 -0.35
N GLU A 221 -26.05 -12.51 -1.14
CA GLU A 221 -26.18 -13.94 -0.83
C GLU A 221 -25.00 -14.43 0.02
N ARG A 222 -25.33 -15.25 1.02
CA ARG A 222 -24.32 -15.93 1.86
C ARG A 222 -23.84 -17.24 1.24
N ASP A 223 -24.71 -17.93 0.51
CA ASP A 223 -24.37 -19.16 -0.19
C ASP A 223 -23.87 -18.83 -1.60
N PRO A 224 -22.61 -19.14 -1.94
CA PRO A 224 -22.06 -18.97 -3.29
C PRO A 224 -22.90 -19.59 -4.41
N ALA A 225 -23.64 -20.67 -4.13
CA ALA A 225 -24.47 -21.36 -5.10
C ALA A 225 -25.79 -20.64 -5.41
N ALA A 226 -26.25 -19.75 -4.52
CA ALA A 226 -27.48 -18.98 -4.70
C ALA A 226 -27.25 -17.70 -5.53
N ILE A 227 -26.00 -17.29 -5.74
CA ILE A 227 -25.70 -16.07 -6.49
C ILE A 227 -25.99 -16.28 -7.98
N PRO A 228 -26.90 -15.52 -8.60
CA PRO A 228 -27.34 -15.78 -9.96
C PRO A 228 -26.41 -15.13 -11.01
N TRP A 229 -25.13 -15.51 -11.03
CA TRP A 229 -24.10 -15.00 -11.95
C TRP A 229 -24.52 -15.06 -13.43
N GLY A 230 -25.17 -16.14 -13.85
CA GLY A 230 -25.66 -16.31 -15.21
C GLY A 230 -26.70 -15.27 -15.63
N SER A 231 -27.48 -14.74 -14.70
CA SER A 231 -28.52 -13.72 -14.99
C SER A 231 -27.93 -12.39 -15.44
N VAL A 232 -26.67 -12.13 -15.11
CA VAL A 232 -25.92 -10.91 -15.45
C VAL A 232 -24.76 -11.18 -16.40
N GLY A 233 -24.62 -12.43 -16.86
CA GLY A 233 -23.55 -12.86 -17.77
C GLY A 233 -22.15 -12.82 -17.15
N ALA A 234 -22.02 -12.94 -15.83
CA ALA A 234 -20.72 -13.05 -15.15
C ALA A 234 -20.13 -14.44 -15.40
N GLU A 235 -19.18 -14.55 -16.33
CA GLU A 235 -18.54 -15.83 -16.68
C GLU A 235 -17.36 -16.15 -15.77
N TYR A 236 -16.62 -15.14 -15.34
CA TYR A 236 -15.49 -15.28 -14.43
C TYR A 236 -15.84 -14.70 -13.06
N VAL A 237 -15.52 -15.41 -11.98
CA VAL A 237 -15.77 -14.93 -10.62
C VAL A 237 -14.45 -14.78 -9.87
N VAL A 238 -14.24 -13.61 -9.28
CA VAL A 238 -13.18 -13.40 -8.28
C VAL A 238 -13.74 -13.78 -6.91
N GLU A 239 -13.24 -14.86 -6.33
CA GLU A 239 -13.59 -15.29 -4.98
C GLU A 239 -12.63 -14.62 -3.99
N SER A 240 -13.11 -13.55 -3.33
CA SER A 240 -12.33 -12.70 -2.44
C SER A 240 -12.91 -12.53 -1.03
N THR A 241 -13.80 -13.44 -0.62
CA THR A 241 -14.32 -13.50 0.75
C THR A 241 -13.27 -14.01 1.75
N GLY A 242 -12.32 -14.82 1.27
CA GLY A 242 -11.33 -15.51 2.09
C GLY A 242 -11.87 -16.75 2.82
N VAL A 243 -13.12 -17.17 2.55
CA VAL A 243 -13.78 -18.32 3.17
C VAL A 243 -13.82 -19.54 2.25
N PHE A 244 -14.02 -19.33 0.94
CA PHE A 244 -14.20 -20.38 -0.05
C PHE A 244 -12.90 -20.65 -0.83
N THR A 245 -11.85 -21.08 -0.13
CA THR A 245 -10.49 -21.20 -0.69
C THR A 245 -10.11 -22.60 -1.19
N THR A 246 -11.07 -23.53 -1.30
CA THR A 246 -10.86 -24.88 -1.84
C THR A 246 -11.63 -25.07 -3.13
N ILE A 247 -11.25 -26.04 -3.97
CA ILE A 247 -11.97 -26.36 -5.21
C ILE A 247 -13.44 -26.62 -4.93
N ASP A 248 -13.74 -27.48 -3.96
CA ASP A 248 -15.11 -27.86 -3.58
C ASP A 248 -15.98 -26.64 -3.24
N LYS A 249 -15.48 -25.78 -2.35
CA LYS A 249 -16.20 -24.59 -1.88
C LYS A 249 -16.36 -23.53 -2.98
N ALA A 250 -15.30 -23.24 -3.72
CA ALA A 250 -15.33 -22.23 -4.77
C ALA A 250 -16.18 -22.69 -5.98
N SER A 251 -16.25 -24.00 -6.24
CA SER A 251 -17.06 -24.57 -7.33
C SER A 251 -18.56 -24.32 -7.16
N ALA A 252 -19.02 -23.95 -5.96
CA ALA A 252 -20.41 -23.55 -5.73
C ALA A 252 -20.85 -22.39 -6.63
N HIS A 253 -19.95 -21.46 -6.99
CA HIS A 253 -20.27 -20.38 -7.94
C HIS A 253 -20.63 -20.87 -9.35
N LEU A 254 -20.17 -22.05 -9.74
CA LEU A 254 -20.50 -22.64 -11.05
C LEU A 254 -21.99 -22.97 -11.14
N LYS A 255 -22.64 -23.31 -10.02
CA LYS A 255 -24.10 -23.52 -9.95
C LYS A 255 -24.88 -22.24 -10.23
N GLY A 256 -24.29 -21.09 -9.89
CA GLY A 256 -24.83 -19.76 -10.17
C GLY A 256 -24.72 -19.33 -11.64
N GLY A 257 -24.05 -20.12 -12.49
CA GLY A 257 -23.86 -19.83 -13.91
C GLY A 257 -22.49 -19.26 -14.29
N ALA A 258 -21.55 -19.17 -13.34
CA ALA A 258 -20.17 -18.84 -13.67
C ALA A 258 -19.48 -20.01 -14.41
N LYS A 259 -18.51 -19.69 -15.28
CA LYS A 259 -17.69 -20.66 -16.00
C LYS A 259 -16.36 -20.95 -15.31
N LYS A 260 -15.78 -19.95 -14.65
CA LYS A 260 -14.49 -20.07 -13.95
C LYS A 260 -14.43 -19.23 -12.69
N VAL A 261 -13.69 -19.73 -11.70
CA VAL A 261 -13.46 -19.03 -10.43
C VAL A 261 -11.96 -18.82 -10.20
N VAL A 262 -11.59 -17.59 -9.88
CA VAL A 262 -10.24 -17.19 -9.46
C VAL A 262 -10.26 -16.88 -7.96
N ILE A 263 -9.69 -17.77 -7.16
CA ILE A 263 -9.54 -17.58 -5.72
C ILE A 263 -8.44 -16.53 -5.49
N SER A 264 -8.79 -15.44 -4.80
CA SER A 264 -7.86 -14.35 -4.48
C SER A 264 -7.03 -14.62 -3.21
N ALA A 265 -6.69 -15.88 -2.94
CA ALA A 265 -5.85 -16.33 -1.85
C ALA A 265 -5.21 -17.69 -2.19
N PRO A 266 -4.18 -18.15 -1.44
CA PRO A 266 -3.66 -19.50 -1.61
C PRO A 266 -4.74 -20.54 -1.41
N SER A 267 -4.74 -21.55 -2.28
CA SER A 267 -5.61 -22.70 -2.15
C SER A 267 -4.83 -23.93 -1.68
N ALA A 268 -5.51 -24.80 -0.93
CA ALA A 268 -4.94 -26.07 -0.51
C ALA A 268 -4.83 -27.06 -1.68
N ASP A 269 -5.81 -27.01 -2.59
CA ASP A 269 -6.06 -28.01 -3.63
C ASP A 269 -6.17 -27.42 -5.06
N ALA A 270 -6.57 -26.14 -5.22
CA ALA A 270 -6.63 -25.52 -6.54
C ALA A 270 -5.24 -25.20 -7.11
N PRO A 271 -5.01 -25.37 -8.43
CA PRO A 271 -3.75 -24.99 -9.06
C PRO A 271 -3.53 -23.48 -8.92
N MET A 272 -2.30 -23.12 -8.53
CA MET A 272 -1.88 -21.75 -8.30
C MET A 272 -1.08 -21.23 -9.48
N PHE A 273 -1.39 -19.99 -9.89
CA PHE A 273 -0.71 -19.31 -10.97
C PHE A 273 -0.16 -17.97 -10.49
N VAL A 274 1.08 -17.68 -10.89
CA VAL A 274 1.73 -16.38 -10.70
C VAL A 274 2.09 -15.85 -12.09
N VAL A 275 1.54 -14.69 -12.41
CA VAL A 275 1.73 -14.02 -13.70
C VAL A 275 3.23 -13.78 -13.94
N GLY A 276 3.71 -14.16 -15.13
CA GLY A 276 5.12 -14.07 -15.51
C GLY A 276 6.01 -15.22 -15.01
N VAL A 277 5.46 -16.17 -14.23
CA VAL A 277 6.22 -17.29 -13.67
C VAL A 277 5.83 -18.64 -14.27
N ASN A 278 4.56 -19.05 -14.16
CA ASN A 278 4.11 -20.41 -14.51
C ASN A 278 2.78 -20.48 -15.28
N LEU A 279 2.45 -19.43 -16.03
CA LEU A 279 1.20 -19.37 -16.80
C LEU A 279 1.13 -20.42 -17.93
N ASP A 280 2.28 -20.94 -18.36
CA ASP A 280 2.40 -22.05 -19.31
C ASP A 280 1.83 -23.37 -18.78
N ALA A 281 1.76 -23.55 -17.46
CA ALA A 281 1.13 -24.73 -16.83
C ALA A 281 -0.40 -24.62 -16.72
N TYR A 282 -1.00 -23.55 -17.24
CA TYR A 282 -2.45 -23.36 -17.20
C TYR A 282 -3.17 -24.31 -18.15
N ASP A 283 -4.19 -24.99 -17.65
CA ASP A 283 -5.09 -25.84 -18.43
C ASP A 283 -6.51 -25.23 -18.45
N PRO A 284 -7.10 -24.96 -19.63
CA PRO A 284 -8.48 -24.45 -19.76
C PRO A 284 -9.56 -25.31 -19.06
N SER A 285 -9.29 -26.60 -18.84
CA SER A 285 -10.18 -27.49 -18.09
C SER A 285 -10.31 -27.12 -16.61
N TYR A 286 -9.33 -26.40 -16.04
CA TYR A 286 -9.40 -25.94 -14.65
C TYR A 286 -10.55 -24.94 -14.46
N LYS A 287 -11.59 -25.35 -13.73
CA LYS A 287 -12.74 -24.50 -13.42
C LYS A 287 -12.52 -23.59 -12.21
N VAL A 288 -11.62 -23.98 -11.31
CA VAL A 288 -11.23 -23.21 -10.14
C VAL A 288 -9.70 -23.12 -10.12
N ILE A 289 -9.20 -21.89 -10.08
CA ILE A 289 -7.76 -21.58 -10.02
C ILE A 289 -7.49 -20.59 -8.89
N SER A 290 -6.24 -20.45 -8.48
CA SER A 290 -5.82 -19.50 -7.45
C SER A 290 -4.74 -18.56 -7.97
N ASN A 291 -4.83 -17.28 -7.60
CA ASN A 291 -3.78 -16.29 -7.86
C ASN A 291 -2.67 -16.31 -6.78
N ALA A 292 -2.58 -17.38 -5.99
CA ALA A 292 -1.67 -17.52 -4.84
C ALA A 292 -1.88 -16.42 -3.77
N SER A 293 -0.79 -15.90 -3.19
CA SER A 293 -0.82 -14.77 -2.23
C SER A 293 -0.03 -13.58 -2.76
N CYS A 294 -0.24 -12.40 -2.18
CA CYS A 294 0.58 -11.21 -2.41
C CYS A 294 2.09 -11.49 -2.21
N THR A 295 2.49 -12.13 -1.11
CA THR A 295 3.90 -12.48 -0.85
C THR A 295 4.44 -13.49 -1.87
N THR A 296 3.64 -14.46 -2.32
CA THR A 296 4.08 -15.41 -3.36
C THR A 296 4.24 -14.71 -4.72
N ASN A 297 3.35 -13.77 -5.07
CA ASN A 297 3.49 -12.95 -6.27
C ASN A 297 4.71 -12.01 -6.22
N CYS A 298 5.15 -11.59 -5.04
CA CYS A 298 6.40 -10.86 -4.88
C CYS A 298 7.63 -11.78 -4.98
N LEU A 299 7.63 -12.88 -4.22
CA LEU A 299 8.80 -13.76 -4.10
C LEU A 299 9.06 -14.59 -5.36
N ALA A 300 8.04 -15.13 -6.02
CA ALA A 300 8.22 -16.07 -7.12
C ALA A 300 8.92 -15.45 -8.35
N PRO A 301 8.57 -14.23 -8.82
CA PRO A 301 9.32 -13.56 -9.89
C PRO A 301 10.80 -13.35 -9.54
N LEU A 302 11.09 -12.86 -8.33
CA LEU A 302 12.47 -12.68 -7.86
C LEU A 302 13.22 -14.01 -7.81
N ALA A 303 12.63 -15.03 -7.20
CA ALA A 303 13.23 -16.36 -7.10
C ALA A 303 13.46 -16.99 -8.47
N LYS A 304 12.55 -16.78 -9.45
CA LYS A 304 12.70 -17.25 -10.83
C LYS A 304 13.93 -16.65 -11.48
N VAL A 305 14.10 -15.32 -11.43
CA VAL A 305 15.26 -14.65 -12.03
C VAL A 305 16.57 -15.19 -11.44
N ILE A 306 16.64 -15.30 -10.11
CA ILE A 306 17.85 -15.76 -9.43
C ILE A 306 18.12 -17.25 -9.72
N HIS A 307 17.08 -18.08 -9.68
CA HIS A 307 17.23 -19.51 -9.93
C HIS A 307 17.64 -19.79 -11.38
N ASP A 308 17.01 -19.14 -12.36
CA ASP A 308 17.30 -19.36 -13.78
C ASP A 308 18.73 -18.92 -14.15
N LYS A 309 19.25 -17.85 -13.54
CA LYS A 309 20.59 -17.30 -13.87
C LYS A 309 21.72 -17.86 -13.00
N PHE A 310 21.45 -18.15 -11.71
CA PHE A 310 22.49 -18.48 -10.73
C PHE A 310 22.25 -19.78 -9.95
N GLY A 311 21.05 -20.36 -10.03
CA GLY A 311 20.68 -21.57 -9.31
C GLY A 311 20.55 -21.35 -7.80
N ILE A 312 19.33 -21.27 -7.27
CA ILE A 312 19.10 -21.30 -5.81
C ILE A 312 19.33 -22.74 -5.28
N VAL A 313 20.23 -22.89 -4.32
CA VAL A 313 20.46 -24.15 -3.61
C VAL A 313 19.49 -24.28 -2.44
N GLU A 314 19.42 -23.24 -1.60
CA GLU A 314 18.49 -23.14 -0.46
C GLU A 314 18.25 -21.66 -0.12
N ALA A 315 17.07 -21.32 0.39
CA ALA A 315 16.78 -19.97 0.82
C ALA A 315 15.75 -19.89 1.96
N LEU A 316 15.90 -18.86 2.78
CA LEU A 316 14.94 -18.47 3.81
C LEU A 316 14.38 -17.09 3.48
N MET A 317 13.06 -16.98 3.55
CA MET A 317 12.35 -15.72 3.34
C MET A 317 11.75 -15.22 4.65
N SER A 318 11.93 -13.95 4.93
CA SER A 318 11.08 -13.20 5.86
C SER A 318 10.28 -12.17 5.07
N THR A 319 9.00 -12.03 5.37
CA THR A 319 8.24 -10.87 4.88
C THR A 319 7.93 -9.95 6.04
N ILE A 320 8.37 -8.70 5.94
CA ILE A 320 7.97 -7.63 6.85
C ILE A 320 6.71 -7.05 6.23
N HIS A 321 5.58 -7.41 6.84
CA HIS A 321 4.30 -7.34 6.18
C HIS A 321 3.37 -6.38 6.90
N ALA A 322 2.68 -5.55 6.13
CA ALA A 322 1.60 -4.70 6.63
C ALA A 322 0.53 -5.50 7.38
N THR A 323 -0.18 -4.79 8.24
CA THR A 323 -1.38 -5.27 8.93
C THR A 323 -2.46 -5.64 7.90
N THR A 324 -3.32 -6.61 8.23
CA THR A 324 -4.45 -6.97 7.37
C THR A 324 -5.73 -7.06 8.19
N ALA A 325 -6.87 -7.24 7.53
CA ALA A 325 -8.18 -7.32 8.18
C ALA A 325 -8.33 -8.49 9.16
N THR A 326 -7.40 -9.46 9.16
CA THR A 326 -7.48 -10.61 10.07
C THR A 326 -6.99 -10.29 11.49
N GLN A 327 -6.08 -9.32 11.62
CA GLN A 327 -5.50 -8.87 12.88
C GLN A 327 -6.51 -8.05 13.69
N LYS A 328 -6.18 -7.79 14.96
CA LYS A 328 -7.05 -7.09 15.90
C LYS A 328 -6.49 -5.72 16.26
N THR A 329 -7.39 -4.76 16.47
CA THR A 329 -7.02 -3.42 16.95
C THR A 329 -6.46 -3.47 18.38
N VAL A 330 -7.06 -4.31 19.23
CA VAL A 330 -6.66 -4.59 20.60
C VAL A 330 -6.55 -6.10 20.82
N ASP A 331 -5.94 -6.53 21.92
CA ASP A 331 -5.80 -7.95 22.27
C ASP A 331 -7.17 -8.66 22.29
N GLY A 332 -7.30 -9.77 21.56
CA GLY A 332 -8.53 -10.52 21.41
C GLY A 332 -8.33 -11.93 20.83
N PRO A 333 -9.41 -12.73 20.75
CA PRO A 333 -9.32 -14.10 20.25
C PRO A 333 -8.97 -14.14 18.76
N SER A 334 -8.15 -15.13 18.39
CA SER A 334 -7.74 -15.38 17.00
C SER A 334 -7.95 -16.86 16.66
N ASN A 335 -8.58 -17.10 15.51
CA ASN A 335 -8.94 -18.45 15.04
C ASN A 335 -7.77 -19.18 14.38
N LYS A 336 -6.70 -18.47 14.02
CA LYS A 336 -5.57 -19.03 13.26
C LYS A 336 -4.34 -19.25 14.13
N ASP A 337 -3.96 -18.25 14.90
CA ASP A 337 -2.78 -18.30 15.77
C ASP A 337 -2.88 -17.29 16.92
N TRP A 338 -2.29 -17.61 18.06
CA TRP A 338 -2.37 -16.78 19.27
C TRP A 338 -1.72 -15.40 19.12
N ARG A 339 -0.64 -15.30 18.34
CA ARG A 339 0.11 -14.05 18.18
C ARG A 339 -0.69 -13.02 17.38
N GLY A 340 -1.42 -13.47 16.36
CA GLY A 340 -2.33 -12.65 15.55
C GLY A 340 -3.54 -12.11 16.30
N GLY A 341 -3.80 -12.60 17.52
CA GLY A 341 -4.80 -12.03 18.43
C GLY A 341 -4.34 -10.78 19.17
N ARG A 342 -3.04 -10.47 19.16
CA ARG A 342 -2.49 -9.29 19.84
C ARG A 342 -2.76 -8.01 19.04
N GLY A 343 -2.94 -6.89 19.74
CA GLY A 343 -3.23 -5.58 19.16
C GLY A 343 -2.16 -5.12 18.18
N VAL A 344 -2.55 -4.78 16.96
CA VAL A 344 -1.63 -4.65 15.83
C VAL A 344 -0.80 -3.36 15.83
N ASN A 345 -1.28 -2.31 16.48
CA ASN A 345 -0.65 -0.98 16.40
C ASN A 345 0.66 -0.85 17.19
N ASN A 346 0.89 -1.73 18.17
CA ASN A 346 2.04 -1.61 19.10
C ASN A 346 2.96 -2.84 19.07
N ASN A 347 2.76 -3.77 18.13
CA ASN A 347 3.49 -5.04 18.11
C ASN A 347 4.15 -5.31 16.76
N ILE A 348 5.33 -5.91 16.82
CA ILE A 348 5.88 -6.71 15.71
C ILE A 348 5.44 -8.15 15.98
N ILE A 349 4.58 -8.69 15.13
CA ILE A 349 3.91 -9.98 15.38
C ILE A 349 4.49 -11.03 14.42
N PRO A 350 5.32 -11.98 14.89
CA PRO A 350 5.79 -13.05 14.03
C PRO A 350 4.65 -14.03 13.72
N SER A 351 4.59 -14.51 12.49
CA SER A 351 3.56 -15.41 11.97
C SER A 351 4.16 -16.40 10.98
N SER A 352 3.69 -17.65 10.99
CA SER A 352 4.05 -18.62 9.95
C SER A 352 3.38 -18.26 8.62
N THR A 353 4.06 -18.51 7.51
CA THR A 353 3.48 -18.32 6.17
C THR A 353 3.78 -19.50 5.25
N GLY A 354 2.80 -19.86 4.42
CA GLY A 354 2.98 -20.83 3.35
C GLY A 354 3.56 -20.24 2.07
N ALA A 355 3.77 -18.91 1.99
CA ALA A 355 4.08 -18.23 0.74
C ALA A 355 5.38 -18.71 0.08
N ALA A 356 6.45 -18.91 0.85
CA ALA A 356 7.72 -19.44 0.33
C ALA A 356 7.59 -20.91 -0.11
N LYS A 357 6.82 -21.73 0.63
CA LYS A 357 6.54 -23.11 0.22
C LYS A 357 5.71 -23.14 -1.08
N ALA A 358 4.80 -22.19 -1.27
CA ALA A 358 4.01 -22.05 -2.48
C ALA A 358 4.87 -21.71 -3.71
N VAL A 359 6.04 -21.07 -3.55
CA VAL A 359 7.02 -20.89 -4.64
C VAL A 359 7.44 -22.24 -5.21
N GLY A 360 7.66 -23.25 -4.37
CA GLY A 360 7.97 -24.61 -4.82
C GLY A 360 6.86 -25.28 -5.62
N LYS A 361 5.61 -24.82 -5.50
CA LYS A 361 4.48 -25.30 -6.33
C LYS A 361 4.43 -24.63 -7.69
N VAL A 362 4.81 -23.35 -7.79
CA VAL A 362 4.81 -22.59 -9.05
C VAL A 362 6.15 -22.65 -9.80
N ILE A 363 7.23 -22.99 -9.10
CA ILE A 363 8.55 -23.27 -9.67
C ILE A 363 9.00 -24.64 -9.11
N PRO A 364 8.64 -25.76 -9.76
CA PRO A 364 8.85 -27.10 -9.22
C PRO A 364 10.30 -27.44 -8.84
N SER A 365 11.29 -26.90 -9.57
CA SER A 365 12.73 -27.08 -9.27
C SER A 365 13.19 -26.45 -7.96
N LEU A 366 12.35 -25.60 -7.35
CA LEU A 366 12.54 -24.96 -6.06
C LEU A 366 11.75 -25.63 -4.92
N ASN A 367 11.01 -26.71 -5.21
CA ASN A 367 10.27 -27.42 -4.18
C ASN A 367 11.22 -27.97 -3.10
N GLY A 368 10.89 -27.71 -1.83
CA GLY A 368 11.73 -28.07 -0.69
C GLY A 368 12.95 -27.18 -0.45
N LYS A 369 13.28 -26.24 -1.36
CA LYS A 369 14.45 -25.35 -1.24
C LYS A 369 14.16 -24.01 -0.57
N LEU A 370 12.88 -23.61 -0.50
CA LEU A 370 12.46 -22.34 0.10
C LEU A 370 11.44 -22.55 1.22
N THR A 371 11.67 -21.87 2.34
CA THR A 371 10.66 -21.68 3.38
C THR A 371 10.81 -20.31 4.02
N GLY A 372 9.92 -19.95 4.93
CA GLY A 372 9.93 -18.61 5.49
C GLY A 372 8.86 -18.34 6.53
N LEU A 373 8.92 -17.12 7.07
CA LEU A 373 7.98 -16.59 8.05
C LEU A 373 7.62 -15.13 7.70
N ALA A 374 6.71 -14.55 8.48
CA ALA A 374 6.32 -13.16 8.37
C ALA A 374 6.48 -12.45 9.71
N PHE A 375 6.78 -11.16 9.66
CA PHE A 375 6.62 -10.22 10.78
C PHE A 375 5.55 -9.21 10.39
N ARG A 376 4.40 -9.23 11.07
CA ARG A 376 3.37 -8.21 10.89
C ARG A 376 3.77 -6.96 11.65
N VAL A 377 3.86 -5.83 10.96
CA VAL A 377 4.31 -4.56 11.53
C VAL A 377 3.21 -3.49 11.43
N PRO A 378 3.26 -2.42 12.24
CA PRO A 378 2.24 -1.37 12.28
C PRO A 378 2.21 -0.43 11.05
N THR A 379 2.10 -0.99 9.85
CA THR A 379 1.81 -0.26 8.61
C THR A 379 0.47 -0.73 8.02
N SER A 380 -0.30 0.19 7.45
CA SER A 380 -1.63 -0.10 6.91
C SER A 380 -1.60 -0.82 5.57
N ASP A 381 -0.52 -0.65 4.80
CA ASP A 381 -0.29 -1.29 3.51
C ASP A 381 1.20 -1.26 3.16
N VAL A 382 1.54 -1.90 2.05
CA VAL A 382 2.88 -2.16 1.54
C VAL A 382 3.69 -3.06 2.46
N SER A 383 4.33 -4.02 1.83
CA SER A 383 5.13 -5.04 2.48
C SER A 383 6.45 -5.22 1.72
N VAL A 384 7.39 -5.91 2.36
CA VAL A 384 8.69 -6.20 1.76
C VAL A 384 9.08 -7.66 2.01
N VAL A 385 9.63 -8.28 0.99
CA VAL A 385 10.30 -9.58 1.04
C VAL A 385 11.78 -9.36 1.32
N ASP A 386 12.30 -10.07 2.31
CA ASP A 386 13.71 -10.29 2.60
C ASP A 386 14.02 -11.75 2.27
N LEU A 387 14.76 -11.99 1.19
CA LEU A 387 15.17 -13.32 0.74
C LEU A 387 16.67 -13.49 0.98
N VAL A 388 17.03 -14.39 1.89
CA VAL A 388 18.41 -14.84 2.08
C VAL A 388 18.59 -16.15 1.35
N ALA A 389 19.46 -16.16 0.34
CA ALA A 389 19.65 -17.30 -0.55
C ALA A 389 21.13 -17.68 -0.68
N ARG A 390 21.38 -18.99 -0.74
CA ARG A 390 22.62 -19.55 -1.24
C ARG A 390 22.47 -19.91 -2.71
N ILE A 391 23.32 -19.35 -3.56
CA ILE A 391 23.34 -19.59 -5.01
C ILE A 391 24.48 -20.53 -5.42
N GLU A 392 24.24 -21.33 -6.44
CA GLU A 392 25.15 -22.36 -6.95
C GLU A 392 26.28 -21.74 -7.77
N LYS A 393 25.92 -20.91 -8.76
CA LYS A 393 26.89 -20.16 -9.56
C LYS A 393 27.31 -18.91 -8.79
N GLU A 394 28.60 -18.77 -8.55
CA GLU A 394 29.18 -17.55 -7.99
C GLU A 394 28.78 -16.33 -8.82
N ALA A 395 28.40 -15.25 -8.14
CA ALA A 395 28.11 -13.96 -8.76
C ALA A 395 28.51 -12.82 -7.83
N SER A 396 28.91 -11.69 -8.39
CA SER A 396 28.94 -10.40 -7.69
C SER A 396 27.53 -9.84 -7.53
N TYR A 397 27.34 -8.96 -6.55
CA TYR A 397 26.06 -8.30 -6.35
C TYR A 397 25.65 -7.44 -7.56
N ASP A 398 26.61 -6.87 -8.29
CA ASP A 398 26.34 -6.13 -9.53
C ASP A 398 25.81 -7.03 -10.65
N GLU A 399 26.31 -8.26 -10.79
CA GLU A 399 25.77 -9.24 -11.74
C GLU A 399 24.33 -9.65 -11.37
N ILE A 400 24.04 -9.79 -10.08
CA ILE A 400 22.68 -10.09 -9.60
C ILE A 400 21.73 -8.93 -9.92
N LYS A 401 22.13 -7.69 -9.60
CA LYS A 401 21.35 -6.48 -9.93
C LYS A 401 21.09 -6.38 -11.43
N ALA A 402 22.11 -6.63 -12.26
CA ALA A 402 22.00 -6.59 -13.72
C ALA A 402 20.98 -7.62 -14.24
N ALA A 403 21.01 -8.85 -13.73
CA ALA A 403 20.05 -9.90 -14.11
C ALA A 403 18.59 -9.52 -13.76
N ILE A 404 18.37 -8.90 -12.60
CA ILE A 404 17.03 -8.44 -12.19
C ILE A 404 16.58 -7.26 -13.06
N LYS A 405 17.48 -6.30 -13.32
CA LYS A 405 17.19 -5.14 -14.17
C LYS A 405 16.89 -5.55 -15.62
N GLU A 406 17.60 -6.54 -16.15
CA GLU A 406 17.33 -7.16 -17.46
C GLU A 406 15.92 -7.77 -17.49
N ALA A 407 15.57 -8.57 -16.48
CA ALA A 407 14.25 -9.19 -16.35
C ALA A 407 13.10 -8.17 -16.18
N ALA A 408 13.36 -7.05 -15.52
CA ALA A 408 12.39 -5.95 -15.38
C ALA A 408 12.15 -5.19 -16.70
N SER A 409 13.13 -5.17 -17.60
CA SER A 409 13.11 -4.31 -18.79
C SER A 409 12.35 -4.94 -19.99
N SER A 410 12.28 -6.27 -20.05
CA SER A 410 11.73 -6.99 -21.22
C SER A 410 11.21 -8.39 -20.86
N GLY A 411 10.54 -9.03 -21.82
CA GLY A 411 10.05 -10.40 -21.66
C GLY A 411 8.86 -10.53 -20.71
N PRO A 412 8.58 -11.76 -20.21
CA PRO A 412 7.36 -12.06 -19.46
C PRO A 412 7.28 -11.45 -18.06
N LEU A 413 8.39 -10.89 -17.56
CA LEU A 413 8.46 -10.25 -16.25
C LEU A 413 8.36 -8.71 -16.31
N LYS A 414 8.35 -8.11 -17.49
CA LYS A 414 8.17 -6.66 -17.65
C LYS A 414 6.81 -6.22 -17.07
N GLY A 415 6.82 -5.29 -16.12
CA GLY A 415 5.60 -4.83 -15.42
C GLY A 415 5.08 -5.79 -14.35
N VAL A 416 5.75 -6.93 -14.15
CA VAL A 416 5.57 -7.85 -13.01
C VAL A 416 6.68 -7.62 -11.98
N ILE A 417 7.93 -7.57 -12.46
CA ILE A 417 9.09 -7.17 -11.67
C ILE A 417 9.55 -5.77 -12.10
N GLU A 418 9.92 -4.95 -11.12
CA GLU A 418 10.54 -3.66 -11.31
C GLU A 418 11.80 -3.55 -10.47
N TYR A 419 12.57 -2.48 -10.69
CA TYR A 419 13.90 -2.30 -10.12
C TYR A 419 14.09 -0.84 -9.70
N THR A 420 14.61 -0.61 -8.50
CA THR A 420 14.94 0.74 -8.02
C THR A 420 16.31 0.78 -7.38
N GLU A 421 17.00 1.91 -7.56
CA GLU A 421 18.23 2.29 -6.87
C GLU A 421 18.01 3.53 -5.97
N ASP A 422 16.78 4.02 -5.87
CA ASP A 422 16.48 5.20 -5.06
C ASP A 422 16.39 4.82 -3.57
N ALA A 423 16.57 5.81 -2.68
CA ALA A 423 16.44 5.63 -1.25
C ALA A 423 14.95 5.67 -0.83
N VAL A 424 14.23 4.63 -1.22
CA VAL A 424 12.78 4.47 -1.06
C VAL A 424 12.38 3.90 0.30
N VAL A 425 11.12 4.11 0.68
CA VAL A 425 10.46 3.51 1.84
C VAL A 425 9.07 2.99 1.47
N SER A 426 8.42 2.26 2.38
CA SER A 426 7.13 1.60 2.12
C SER A 426 6.06 2.48 1.47
N THR A 427 5.89 3.73 1.90
CA THR A 427 4.84 4.62 1.40
C THR A 427 5.01 5.01 -0.07
N ASP A 428 6.22 4.92 -0.61
CA ASP A 428 6.50 5.25 -2.02
C ASP A 428 5.90 4.22 -2.99
N PHE A 429 5.50 3.05 -2.47
CA PHE A 429 4.92 1.96 -3.26
C PHE A 429 3.40 1.83 -3.11
N VAL A 430 2.73 2.73 -2.38
CA VAL A 430 1.27 2.70 -2.28
C VAL A 430 0.64 2.92 -3.65
N GLY A 431 -0.23 2.00 -4.07
CA GLY A 431 -0.87 2.01 -5.39
C GLY A 431 0.04 1.51 -6.52
N HIS A 432 1.20 0.91 -6.21
CA HIS A 432 2.12 0.42 -7.23
C HIS A 432 1.63 -0.90 -7.84
N THR A 433 1.67 -0.99 -9.18
CA THR A 433 1.10 -2.14 -9.92
C THR A 433 2.01 -3.34 -10.06
N ALA A 434 3.31 -3.23 -9.79
CA ALA A 434 4.25 -4.33 -9.92
C ALA A 434 4.05 -5.34 -8.78
N SER A 435 4.32 -6.62 -9.05
CA SER A 435 4.25 -7.67 -8.03
C SER A 435 5.46 -7.67 -7.11
N SER A 436 6.61 -7.27 -7.64
CA SER A 436 7.91 -7.30 -6.97
C SER A 436 8.73 -6.12 -7.46
N ILE A 437 9.09 -5.19 -6.58
CA ILE A 437 9.98 -4.07 -6.88
C ILE A 437 11.29 -4.33 -6.15
N PHE A 438 12.33 -4.74 -6.87
CA PHE A 438 13.62 -5.07 -6.28
C PHE A 438 14.36 -3.79 -5.85
N ASP A 439 14.78 -3.76 -4.59
CA ASP A 439 15.53 -2.67 -3.99
C ASP A 439 17.03 -2.98 -4.04
N ALA A 440 17.69 -2.36 -5.00
CA ALA A 440 19.09 -2.63 -5.30
C ALA A 440 20.04 -2.19 -4.18
N LYS A 441 19.68 -1.17 -3.39
CA LYS A 441 20.54 -0.62 -2.34
C LYS A 441 20.26 -1.23 -0.96
N ALA A 442 19.10 -1.84 -0.75
CA ALA A 442 18.75 -2.47 0.52
C ALA A 442 19.26 -3.91 0.68
N GLY A 443 19.56 -4.62 -0.42
CA GLY A 443 20.18 -5.93 -0.35
C GLY A 443 21.66 -5.88 0.04
N ILE A 444 22.20 -7.04 0.44
CA ILE A 444 23.60 -7.17 0.84
C ILE A 444 24.14 -8.56 0.50
N GLN A 445 25.39 -8.62 0.06
CA GLN A 445 26.07 -9.86 -0.26
C GLN A 445 27.17 -10.15 0.78
N LEU A 446 27.13 -11.33 1.40
CA LEU A 446 28.17 -11.75 2.36
C LEU A 446 29.39 -12.29 1.64
N ASN A 447 29.17 -13.11 0.62
CA ASN A 447 30.20 -13.67 -0.26
C ASN A 447 29.56 -14.03 -1.61
N LYS A 448 30.37 -14.51 -2.55
CA LYS A 448 29.95 -14.78 -3.94
C LYS A 448 28.80 -15.79 -4.10
N ASN A 449 28.49 -16.58 -3.08
CA ASN A 449 27.39 -17.56 -3.11
C ASN A 449 26.28 -17.27 -2.09
N PHE A 450 26.41 -16.27 -1.22
CA PHE A 450 25.44 -16.02 -0.14
C PHE A 450 24.99 -14.57 -0.12
N VAL A 451 23.71 -14.36 -0.44
CA VAL A 451 23.14 -13.03 -0.72
C VAL A 451 21.81 -12.84 -0.01
N LYS A 452 21.55 -11.60 0.43
CA LYS A 452 20.25 -11.11 0.86
C LYS A 452 19.70 -10.17 -0.20
N LEU A 453 18.49 -10.44 -0.66
CA LEU A 453 17.77 -9.67 -1.66
C LEU A 453 16.50 -9.08 -1.04
N VAL A 454 16.23 -7.81 -1.33
CA VAL A 454 15.08 -7.07 -0.78
C VAL A 454 14.15 -6.70 -1.92
N SER A 455 12.86 -6.97 -1.77
CA SER A 455 11.86 -6.57 -2.76
C SER A 455 10.55 -6.12 -2.13
N TRP A 456 10.14 -4.90 -2.47
CA TRP A 456 8.88 -4.30 -2.05
C TRP A 456 7.71 -4.83 -2.86
N TYR A 457 6.52 -4.74 -2.28
CA TYR A 457 5.27 -4.97 -2.98
C TYR A 457 4.11 -4.31 -2.25
N ASP A 458 3.24 -3.66 -2.99
CA ASP A 458 1.92 -3.30 -2.50
C ASP A 458 1.07 -4.59 -2.42
N ASN A 459 0.79 -5.04 -1.19
CA ASN A 459 0.09 -6.29 -0.95
C ASN A 459 -1.40 -6.22 -1.31
N GLU A 460 -1.98 -5.04 -1.48
CA GLU A 460 -3.35 -4.84 -1.94
C GLU A 460 -3.38 -4.61 -3.45
N TRP A 461 -2.64 -3.61 -3.94
CA TRP A 461 -2.74 -3.09 -5.29
C TRP A 461 -2.05 -3.95 -6.34
N GLY A 462 -0.75 -4.25 -6.15
CA GLY A 462 0.02 -5.08 -7.07
C GLY A 462 -0.58 -6.48 -7.19
N TYR A 463 -1.01 -7.05 -6.07
CA TYR A 463 -1.72 -8.32 -6.05
C TYR A 463 -3.07 -8.29 -6.78
N SER A 464 -3.88 -7.25 -6.55
CA SER A 464 -5.17 -7.10 -7.24
C SER A 464 -4.99 -6.90 -8.74
N ARG A 465 -3.92 -6.22 -9.18
CA ARG A 465 -3.56 -6.16 -10.60
C ARG A 465 -3.28 -7.55 -11.16
N ARG A 466 -2.56 -8.41 -10.44
CA ARG A 466 -2.31 -9.79 -10.86
C ARG A 466 -3.58 -10.63 -11.00
N VAL A 467 -4.59 -10.39 -10.16
CA VAL A 467 -5.91 -11.00 -10.34
C VAL A 467 -6.52 -10.60 -11.68
N CYS A 468 -6.49 -9.31 -12.03
CA CYS A 468 -6.95 -8.83 -13.34
C CYS A 468 -6.16 -9.44 -14.51
N ASP A 469 -4.83 -9.47 -14.42
CA ASP A 469 -3.98 -10.04 -15.46
C ASP A 469 -4.27 -11.54 -15.67
N LEU A 470 -4.47 -12.30 -14.58
CA LEU A 470 -4.82 -13.73 -14.62
C LEU A 470 -6.21 -13.96 -15.22
N LEU A 471 -7.19 -13.10 -14.93
CA LEU A 471 -8.52 -13.17 -15.55
C LEU A 471 -8.44 -13.02 -17.07
N VAL A 472 -7.73 -12.00 -17.56
CA VAL A 472 -7.57 -11.77 -19.01
C VAL A 472 -6.80 -12.91 -19.65
N PHE A 473 -5.73 -13.38 -19.02
CA PHE A 473 -4.97 -14.54 -19.52
C PHE A 473 -5.83 -15.80 -19.62
N ALA A 474 -6.53 -16.17 -18.55
CA ALA A 474 -7.38 -17.35 -18.50
C ALA A 474 -8.49 -17.28 -19.56
N ALA A 475 -9.16 -16.14 -19.69
CA ALA A 475 -10.17 -15.92 -20.73
C ALA A 475 -9.63 -16.05 -22.15
N ALA A 476 -8.42 -15.54 -22.40
CA ALA A 476 -7.78 -15.71 -23.71
C ALA A 476 -7.46 -17.19 -24.02
N GLN A 477 -7.00 -17.96 -23.04
CA GLN A 477 -6.69 -19.38 -23.23
C GLN A 477 -7.95 -20.23 -23.37
N ASP A 478 -8.99 -19.96 -22.58
CA ASP A 478 -10.28 -20.63 -22.68
C ASP A 478 -10.92 -20.40 -24.06
N LYS A 479 -10.89 -19.16 -24.55
CA LYS A 479 -11.38 -18.83 -25.89
C LYS A 479 -10.62 -19.58 -26.99
N LYS A 480 -9.29 -19.71 -26.88
CA LYS A 480 -8.49 -20.51 -27.83
C LYS A 480 -8.86 -22.00 -27.79
N ALA A 481 -9.26 -22.50 -26.63
CA ALA A 481 -9.74 -23.86 -26.44
C ALA A 481 -11.23 -24.05 -26.81
N GLY A 482 -11.94 -22.98 -27.20
CA GLY A 482 -13.35 -23.02 -27.59
C GLY A 482 -14.34 -23.09 -26.41
N LEU A 483 -13.97 -22.57 -25.24
CA LEU A 483 -14.77 -22.57 -23.99
C LEU A 483 -15.45 -21.23 -23.69
#